data_AF-A0A3D5BC07-F1
#
_entry.id   AF-A0A3D5BC07-F1
#
_cell.length_a   1.000
_cell.length_b   1.000
_cell.length_c   1.000
_cell.angle_alpha   90.00
_cell.angle_beta   90.00
_cell.angle_gamma   90.00
#
_symmetry.space_group_name_H-M   'P 1'
#
loop_
_entity.id
_entity.type
_entity.pdbx_description
1 polymer ?
#
loop_
_entity_poly.entity_id
_entity_poly.type
_entity_poly.pdbx_seq_one_letter_code
_entity_poly.pdbx_strand_id
1 'polypeptide(L)'
;YEYMVSNESRIKSVKDQIRAYAIALDGVQQEEALGNRTVLDVLDAYQELLNANVQEVRARRDYYVSGMALMLAMGKLTAKDLNLNVEYYDAEKHSKETRNKWLSLSIDK
;
A
#
# COMPACT_ATOMS: atom_id res chain seq x y z
N TYR A 1 13.23 8.15 1.55
CA TYR A 1 13.35 8.40 0.09
C TYR A 1 13.86 7.16 -0.63
N GLU A 2 15.02 6.61 -0.27
CA GLU A 2 15.61 5.40 -0.90
C GLU A 2 14.65 4.20 -0.95
N TYR A 3 13.93 3.91 0.15
CA TYR A 3 12.91 2.85 0.20
C TYR A 3 11.78 3.04 -0.82
N MET A 4 11.39 4.28 -1.13
CA MET A 4 10.32 4.58 -2.09
C MET A 4 10.78 4.26 -3.52
N VAL A 5 11.98 4.69 -3.89
CA VAL A 5 12.59 4.41 -5.20
C VAL A 5 12.85 2.91 -5.38
N SER A 6 13.31 2.24 -4.32
CA SER A 6 13.50 0.79 -4.32
C SER A 6 12.18 0.04 -4.54
N ASN A 7 11.11 0.43 -3.82
CA ASN A 7 9.79 -0.18 -3.99
C ASN A 7 9.19 0.10 -5.37
N GLU A 8 9.42 1.28 -5.96
CA GLU A 8 9.02 1.57 -7.34
C GLU A 8 9.69 0.64 -8.34
N SER A 9 11.01 0.47 -8.22
CA SER A 9 11.78 -0.47 -9.05
C SER A 9 11.27 -1.91 -8.89
N ARG A 10 10.92 -2.30 -7.65
CA ARG A 10 10.33 -3.61 -7.37
C ARG A 10 8.97 -3.79 -8.03
N ILE A 11 8.10 -2.78 -8.03
CA ILE A 11 6.81 -2.84 -8.74
C ILE A 11 7.04 -3.09 -10.23
N LYS A 12 8.00 -2.40 -10.85
CA LYS A 12 8.34 -2.61 -12.26
C LYS A 12 8.78 -4.05 -12.53
N SER A 13 9.69 -4.57 -11.70
CA SER A 13 10.18 -5.95 -11.82
C SER A 13 9.05 -6.99 -11.67
N VAL A 14 8.15 -6.81 -10.69
CA VAL A 14 7.02 -7.72 -10.51
C VAL A 14 6.04 -7.66 -11.68
N LYS A 15 5.81 -6.49 -12.28
CA LYS A 15 4.99 -6.39 -13.50
C LYS A 15 5.59 -7.14 -14.67
N ASP A 16 6.91 -7.13 -14.81
CA ASP A 16 7.59 -7.88 -15.86
C ASP A 16 7.46 -9.39 -15.61
N GLN A 17 7.57 -9.80 -14.35
CA GLN A 17 7.36 -11.18 -13.90
C GLN A 17 5.92 -11.67 -14.16
N ILE A 18 4.90 -10.86 -13.89
CA ILE A 18 3.50 -11.19 -14.22
C ILE A 18 3.32 -11.43 -15.71
N ARG A 19 3.91 -10.59 -16.58
CA ARG A 19 3.84 -10.79 -18.03
C ARG A 19 4.52 -12.10 -18.45
N ALA A 20 5.67 -12.42 -17.87
CA ALA A 20 6.36 -13.67 -18.14
C ALA A 20 5.52 -14.90 -17.73
N TYR A 21 4.95 -14.90 -16.52
CA TYR A 21 4.09 -16.01 -16.06
C TYR A 21 2.80 -16.14 -16.85
N ALA A 22 2.22 -15.03 -17.32
CA ALA A 22 1.04 -15.09 -18.18
C ALA A 22 1.35 -15.78 -19.52
N ILE A 23 2.51 -15.49 -20.11
CA ILE A 23 2.97 -16.17 -21.33
C ILE A 23 3.29 -17.65 -21.05
N ALA A 24 3.94 -17.95 -19.92
CA ALA A 24 4.25 -19.33 -19.53
C ALA A 24 2.98 -20.16 -19.34
N LEU A 25 1.96 -19.60 -18.68
CA LEU A 25 0.66 -20.25 -18.52
C LEU A 25 0.00 -20.55 -19.87
N ASP A 26 -0.02 -19.58 -20.80
CA ASP A 26 -0.56 -19.80 -22.15
C ASP A 26 0.19 -20.94 -22.88
N GLY A 27 1.52 -20.99 -22.76
CA GLY A 27 2.33 -22.08 -23.30
C GLY A 27 1.98 -23.44 -22.68
N VAL A 28 1.84 -23.53 -21.36
CA VAL A 28 1.47 -24.78 -20.66
C VAL A 28 0.05 -25.23 -21.02
N GLN A 29 -0.89 -24.29 -21.20
CA GLN A 29 -2.25 -24.60 -21.67
C GLN A 29 -2.25 -25.17 -23.08
N GLN A 30 -1.42 -24.62 -23.98
CA GLN A 30 -1.27 -25.15 -25.33
C GLN A 30 -0.64 -26.55 -25.32
N GLU A 31 0.37 -26.78 -24.48
CA GLU A 31 0.98 -28.11 -24.33
C GLU A 31 0.01 -29.14 -23.72
N GLU A 32 -0.82 -28.74 -22.76
CA GLU A 32 -1.84 -29.59 -22.15
C GLU A 32 -2.93 -29.97 -23.15
N ALA A 33 -3.40 -29.02 -23.96
CA ALA A 33 -4.38 -29.28 -25.02
C ALA A 33 -3.88 -30.27 -26.08
N LEU A 34 -2.55 -30.35 -26.27
CA LEU A 34 -1.89 -31.32 -27.14
C LEU A 34 -1.58 -32.66 -26.44
N GLY A 35 -1.86 -32.78 -25.14
CA GLY A 35 -1.57 -33.96 -24.32
C GLY A 35 -0.10 -34.10 -23.90
N ASN A 36 0.72 -33.06 -24.10
CA ASN A 36 2.15 -33.06 -23.73
C ASN A 36 2.38 -32.65 -22.27
N ARG A 37 1.38 -32.04 -21.63
CA ARG A 37 1.34 -31.65 -20.22
C ARG A 37 0.04 -32.12 -19.58
N THR A 38 0.02 -32.10 -18.25
CA THR A 38 -1.15 -32.46 -17.45
C THR A 38 -1.91 -31.22 -17.00
N VAL A 39 -3.17 -31.42 -16.60
CA VAL A 39 -3.99 -30.37 -15.95
C VAL A 39 -3.32 -29.86 -14.66
N LEU A 40 -2.53 -30.69 -13.98
CA LEU A 40 -1.79 -30.26 -12.79
C LEU A 40 -0.71 -29.21 -13.16
N ASP A 41 0.01 -29.40 -14.27
CA ASP A 41 0.99 -28.41 -14.74
C ASP A 41 0.33 -27.06 -15.04
N VAL A 42 -0.89 -27.07 -15.61
CA VAL A 42 -1.67 -25.85 -15.86
C VAL A 42 -2.04 -25.17 -14.54
N LEU A 43 -2.50 -25.94 -13.54
CA LEU A 43 -2.83 -25.40 -12.22
C LEU A 43 -1.62 -24.81 -11.51
N ASP A 44 -0.46 -25.44 -11.63
CA ASP A 44 0.80 -24.92 -11.08
C ASP A 44 1.19 -23.60 -11.75
N ALA A 45 1.12 -23.51 -13.08
CA ALA A 45 1.37 -22.26 -13.81
C ALA A 45 0.37 -21.15 -13.44
N TYR A 46 -0.91 -21.49 -13.22
CA TYR A 46 -1.90 -20.56 -12.68
C TYR A 46 -1.52 -20.07 -11.28
N GLN A 47 -1.03 -20.96 -10.42
CA GLN A 47 -0.63 -20.61 -9.06
C GLN A 47 0.60 -19.69 -9.07
N GLU A 48 1.56 -19.88 -9.98
CA GLU A 48 2.69 -18.97 -10.17
C GLU A 48 2.24 -17.57 -10.59
N LEU A 49 1.35 -17.48 -11.59
CA LEU A 49 0.77 -16.22 -12.02
C LEU A 49 0.01 -15.53 -10.87
N LEU A 50 -0.80 -16.28 -10.12
CA LEU A 50 -1.53 -15.76 -8.96
C LEU A 50 -0.57 -15.22 -7.89
N ASN A 51 0.49 -15.95 -7.58
CA ASN A 51 1.50 -15.53 -6.62
C ASN A 51 2.17 -14.22 -7.05
N ALA A 52 2.50 -14.08 -8.34
CA ALA A 52 3.08 -12.85 -8.88
C ALA A 52 2.11 -11.66 -8.78
N ASN A 53 0.82 -11.86 -9.06
CA ASN A 53 -0.20 -10.82 -8.88
C ASN A 53 -0.32 -10.37 -7.41
N VAL A 54 -0.31 -11.31 -6.46
CA VAL A 54 -0.32 -10.99 -5.02
C VAL A 54 0.94 -10.22 -4.62
N GLN A 55 2.11 -10.58 -5.18
CA GLN A 55 3.34 -9.83 -4.95
C GLN A 55 3.26 -8.39 -5.47
N GLU A 56 2.58 -8.12 -6.59
CA GLU A 56 2.41 -6.75 -7.10
C GLU A 56 1.59 -5.90 -6.13
N VAL A 57 0.50 -6.46 -5.60
CA VAL A 57 -0.35 -5.77 -4.62
C VAL A 57 0.45 -5.42 -3.36
N ARG A 58 1.25 -6.38 -2.85
CA ARG A 58 2.15 -6.14 -1.73
C ARG A 58 3.20 -5.07 -2.07
N ALA A 59 3.77 -5.10 -3.27
CA ALA A 59 4.75 -4.11 -3.71
C ALA A 59 4.19 -2.69 -3.76
N ARG A 60 2.97 -2.54 -4.29
CA ARG A 60 2.24 -1.27 -4.29
C ARG A 60 1.97 -0.77 -2.87
N ARG A 61 1.52 -1.65 -1.96
CA ARG A 61 1.33 -1.29 -0.56
C ARG A 61 2.61 -0.74 0.07
N ASP A 62 3.74 -1.44 -0.11
CA ASP A 62 5.00 -1.04 0.49
C ASP A 62 5.52 0.30 -0.07
N TYR A 63 5.28 0.57 -1.37
CA TYR A 63 5.53 1.87 -1.97
C TYR A 63 4.73 2.98 -1.27
N TYR A 64 3.41 2.82 -1.08
CA TYR A 64 2.59 3.81 -0.38
C TYR A 64 3.01 3.99 1.09
N VAL A 65 3.32 2.91 1.80
CA VAL A 65 3.83 2.96 3.18
C VAL A 65 5.15 3.73 3.26
N SER A 66 6.06 3.51 2.31
CA SER A 66 7.32 4.25 2.25
C SER A 66 7.13 5.74 1.92
N GLY A 67 6.12 6.09 1.11
CA GLY A 67 5.71 7.47 0.86
C GLY A 67 5.15 8.15 2.12
N MET A 68 4.28 7.47 2.87
CA MET A 68 3.78 7.97 4.15
C MET A 68 4.90 8.15 5.19
N ALA A 69 5.86 7.23 5.24
CA ALA A 69 7.03 7.36 6.11
C ALA A 69 7.89 8.60 5.74
N LEU A 70 8.02 8.91 4.44
CA LEU A 70 8.68 10.14 3.99
C LEU A 70 7.89 11.39 4.42
N MET A 71 6.58 11.40 4.23
CA MET A 71 5.73 12.50 4.69
C MET A 71 5.82 12.70 6.22
N LEU A 72 5.86 11.61 6.99
CA LEU A 72 6.04 11.66 8.44
C LEU A 72 7.38 12.29 8.83
N ALA A 73 8.47 11.86 8.19
CA ALA A 73 9.80 12.42 8.44
C ALA A 73 9.90 13.90 8.07
N MET A 74 9.10 14.37 7.10
CA MET A 74 8.98 15.79 6.73
C MET A 74 8.01 16.57 7.63
N GLY A 75 7.34 15.91 8.59
CA GLY A 75 6.31 16.51 9.44
C GLY A 75 4.97 16.78 8.73
N LYS A 76 4.76 16.22 7.53
CA LYS A 76 3.61 16.44 6.66
C LYS A 76 2.59 15.31 6.67
N LEU A 77 2.73 14.33 7.57
CA LEU A 77 1.71 13.28 7.75
C LEU A 77 0.58 13.79 8.65
N THR A 78 -0.12 14.84 8.21
CA THR A 78 -1.25 15.44 8.92
C THR A 78 -2.51 15.36 8.09
N ALA A 79 -3.68 15.36 8.73
CA ALA A 79 -4.97 15.36 8.01
C ALA A 79 -5.10 16.56 7.07
N LYS A 80 -4.53 17.71 7.46
CA LYS A 80 -4.51 18.94 6.66
C LYS A 80 -3.64 18.80 5.41
N ASP A 81 -2.41 18.30 5.55
CA ASP A 81 -1.49 18.12 4.42
C ASP A 81 -1.95 17.00 3.47
N LEU A 82 -2.66 16.01 3.98
CA LEU A 82 -3.29 14.92 3.20
C LEU A 82 -4.66 15.30 2.63
N ASN A 83 -5.17 16.51 2.91
CA ASN A 83 -6.48 17.01 2.48
C ASN A 83 -7.64 16.04 2.78
N LEU A 84 -7.62 15.44 3.98
CA LEU A 84 -8.65 14.48 4.40
C LEU A 84 -9.92 15.22 4.83
N ASN A 85 -11.09 14.71 4.43
CA ASN A 85 -12.38 15.27 4.82
C ASN A 85 -12.76 14.90 6.26
N VAL A 86 -12.04 15.45 7.24
CA VAL A 86 -12.24 15.23 8.68
C VAL A 86 -12.16 16.57 9.42
N GLU A 87 -12.76 16.64 10.61
CA GLU A 87 -12.58 17.80 11.48
C GLU A 87 -11.11 17.90 11.91
N TYR A 88 -10.45 19.00 11.53
CA TYR A 88 -9.04 19.21 11.81
C TYR A 88 -8.84 19.57 13.28
N TYR A 89 -7.86 18.95 13.93
CA TYR A 89 -7.46 19.33 15.28
C TYR A 89 -6.85 20.74 15.28
N ASP A 90 -7.54 21.70 15.89
CA ASP A 90 -7.07 23.07 16.11
C ASP A 90 -6.52 23.22 17.54
N ALA A 91 -5.19 23.25 17.66
CA ALA A 91 -4.51 23.36 18.95
C ALA A 91 -4.75 24.72 19.64
N GLU A 92 -5.01 25.81 18.91
CA GLU A 92 -5.26 27.13 19.49
C GLU A 92 -6.65 27.23 20.11
N LYS A 93 -7.66 26.67 19.41
CA LYS A 93 -9.05 26.60 19.91
C LYS A 93 -9.12 25.79 21.22
N HIS A 94 -8.49 24.62 21.25
CA HIS A 94 -8.47 23.77 22.45
C HIS A 94 -7.60 24.31 23.60
N SER A 95 -6.54 25.07 23.31
CA SER A 95 -5.74 25.75 24.34
C SER A 95 -6.55 26.81 25.08
N LYS A 96 -7.38 27.61 24.38
CA LYS A 96 -8.30 28.57 25.03
C LYS A 96 -9.36 27.89 25.90
N GLU A 97 -9.95 26.79 25.44
CA GLU A 97 -10.97 26.05 26.20
C GLU A 97 -10.39 25.42 27.47
N THR A 98 -9.18 24.83 27.39
CA THR A 98 -8.59 24.11 28.52
C THR A 98 -7.92 25.04 29.52
N ARG A 99 -7.34 26.16 29.06
CA ARG A 99 -6.76 27.18 29.94
C ARG A 99 -7.80 27.87 30.83
N ASN A 100 -9.06 27.95 30.40
CA ASN A 100 -10.12 28.50 31.23
C ASN A 100 -10.77 27.45 32.14
N LYS A 101 -10.56 26.14 31.89
CA LYS A 101 -11.05 25.05 32.76
C LYS A 101 -10.38 25.03 34.13
N TRP A 102 -9.07 25.33 34.24
CA TRP A 102 -8.42 25.43 35.57
C TRP A 102 -8.94 26.63 36.36
N LEU A 103 -9.30 27.72 35.67
CA LEU A 103 -9.95 28.90 36.26
C LEU A 103 -11.41 28.63 36.65
N SER A 104 -12.11 27.75 35.92
CA SER A 104 -13.52 27.38 36.17
C SER A 104 -13.74 26.42 37.35
N LEU A 105 -12.69 25.81 37.90
CA LEU A 105 -12.79 25.07 39.17
C LEU A 105 -12.76 26.00 40.41
N SER A 106 -12.72 27.31 40.19
CA SER A 106 -12.77 28.32 41.23
C SER A 106 -14.16 28.96 41.25
N ILE A 107 -15.03 28.40 42.10
CA ILE A 107 -16.29 29.00 42.60
C ILE A 107 -17.46 28.98 41.62
N ASP A 108 -18.33 27.98 41.80
CA ASP A 108 -19.78 28.19 41.73
C ASP A 108 -20.36 27.64 43.05
N LYS A 109 -21.07 28.50 43.79
CA LYS A 109 -21.70 28.20 45.08
C LYS A 109 -23.19 28.46 44.97
#